data_AF-A0A1Z8TTR5-F1
#
_entry.id   AF-A0A1Z8TTR5-F1
#
_cell.length_a   1.000
_cell.length_b   1.000
_cell.length_c   1.000
_cell.angle_alpha   90.00
_cell.angle_beta   90.00
_cell.angle_gamma   90.00
#
_symmetry.space_group_name_H-M   'P 1'
#
loop_
_entity.id
_entity.type
_entity.pdbx_description
1 polymer ?
#
loop_
_entity_poly.entity_id
_entity_poly.type
_entity_poly.pdbx_seq_one_letter_code
_entity_poly.pdbx_strand_id
1 'polypeptide(L)'
;MIVGKYGTSCIEPIIVGSSSPNLPTYAEWDRKVLEEAGKLWKSFENHKKDNQPAYISLHRYAENDQGSSENYSATGVSIDRQIETVDSVCRYVQSRLRLKSRFYLCFDEWNVWYKNRYWNGKDQFSPHLLSVSHNERQNDFG
;
A
#
# COMPACT_ATOMS: atom_id res chain seq x y z
N MET A 1 11.24 -3.10 -4.43
CA MET A 1 12.01 -1.87 -4.17
C MET A 1 13.02 -2.15 -3.05
N ILE A 2 14.23 -1.58 -3.08
CA ILE A 2 15.22 -1.68 -1.98
C ILE A 2 15.33 -0.31 -1.34
N VAL A 3 15.05 -0.22 -0.04
CA VAL A 3 15.27 1.00 0.74
C VAL A 3 16.61 0.86 1.47
N GLY A 4 17.50 1.82 1.27
CA GLY A 4 18.79 1.88 1.93
C GLY A 4 19.26 3.32 2.06
N LYS A 5 19.83 3.67 3.22
CA LYS A 5 20.45 4.99 3.43
C LYS A 5 21.85 4.96 2.83
N TYR A 6 22.20 5.96 2.02
CA TYR A 6 23.51 6.06 1.37
C TYR A 6 24.63 5.91 2.43
N GLY A 7 25.56 4.97 2.20
CA GLY A 7 26.65 4.68 3.14
C GLY A 7 26.35 3.65 4.24
N THR A 8 25.18 3.00 4.24
CA THR A 8 24.87 1.89 5.17
C THR A 8 24.82 0.55 4.45
N SER A 9 25.31 -0.51 5.10
CA SER A 9 25.25 -1.91 4.63
C SER A 9 23.89 -2.59 4.89
N CYS A 10 22.88 -1.82 5.28
CA CYS A 10 21.57 -2.28 5.72
C CYS A 10 20.53 -2.05 4.60
N ILE A 11 20.16 -3.12 3.89
CA ILE A 11 19.13 -3.11 2.82
C ILE A 11 17.79 -3.65 3.33
N GLU A 12 16.72 -2.86 3.22
CA GLU A 12 15.36 -3.28 3.54
C GLU A 12 14.56 -3.62 2.26
N PRO A 13 14.24 -4.91 2.02
CA PRO A 13 13.56 -5.32 0.80
C PRO A 13 12.04 -5.11 0.90
N ILE A 14 11.46 -4.64 -0.20
CA ILE A 14 10.01 -4.54 -0.41
C ILE A 14 9.63 -5.46 -1.58
N ILE A 15 8.81 -6.46 -1.27
CA ILE A 15 8.21 -7.41 -2.19
C ILE A 15 6.95 -6.81 -2.80
N VAL A 16 6.75 -6.98 -4.11
CA VAL A 16 5.61 -6.37 -4.81
C VAL A 16 4.35 -7.19 -4.57
N GLY A 17 3.38 -6.59 -3.88
CA GLY A 17 2.07 -7.16 -3.64
C GLY A 17 1.12 -6.96 -4.82
N SER A 18 -0.15 -7.29 -4.59
CA SER A 18 -1.22 -7.10 -5.56
C SER A 18 -1.47 -5.61 -5.82
N SER A 19 -1.68 -5.23 -7.08
CA SER A 19 -1.88 -3.82 -7.46
C SER A 19 -3.26 -3.25 -7.11
N SER A 20 -4.25 -4.10 -6.79
CA SER A 20 -5.56 -3.67 -6.29
C SER A 20 -6.30 -4.83 -5.60
N PRO A 21 -7.10 -4.56 -4.54
CA PRO A 21 -7.99 -5.55 -3.93
C PRO A 21 -9.08 -6.09 -4.87
N ASN A 22 -9.35 -5.39 -5.98
CA ASN A 22 -10.40 -5.78 -6.94
C ASN A 22 -9.94 -6.85 -7.94
N LEU A 23 -8.66 -7.24 -7.90
CA LEU A 23 -8.13 -8.24 -8.82
C LEU A 23 -8.53 -9.65 -8.39
N PRO A 24 -8.83 -10.56 -9.34
CA PRO A 24 -9.09 -11.97 -9.04
C PRO A 24 -7.92 -12.70 -8.35
N THR A 25 -6.70 -12.17 -8.51
CA THR A 25 -5.48 -12.73 -7.91
C THR A 25 -5.15 -12.17 -6.53
N TYR A 26 -5.95 -11.22 -6.03
CA TYR A 26 -5.70 -10.59 -4.72
C TYR A 26 -5.62 -11.63 -3.60
N ALA A 27 -4.75 -11.39 -2.62
CA ALA A 27 -4.35 -12.30 -1.54
C ALA A 27 -3.64 -13.59 -1.98
N GLU A 28 -4.06 -14.26 -3.06
CA GLU A 28 -3.39 -15.47 -3.56
C GLU A 28 -2.03 -15.15 -4.21
N TRP A 29 -1.94 -14.03 -4.94
CA TRP A 29 -0.66 -13.50 -5.43
C TRP A 29 0.27 -13.16 -4.27
N ASP A 30 -0.24 -12.41 -3.28
CA ASP A 30 0.51 -11.98 -2.11
C ASP A 30 1.05 -13.19 -1.34
N ARG A 31 0.24 -14.24 -1.18
CA ARG A 31 0.65 -15.51 -0.57
C ARG A 31 1.80 -16.15 -1.34
N LYS A 32 1.66 -16.34 -2.65
CA LYS A 32 2.68 -17.00 -3.49
C LYS A 32 4.02 -16.26 -3.44
N VAL A 33 4.00 -14.94 -3.65
CA VAL A 33 5.22 -14.15 -3.68
C VAL A 33 5.90 -14.11 -2.31
N LEU A 34 5.13 -14.00 -1.23
CA LEU A 34 5.66 -14.07 0.14
C LEU A 34 6.20 -15.45 0.49
N GLU A 35 5.61 -16.53 -0.01
CA GLU A 35 6.15 -17.88 0.19
C GLU A 35 7.49 -18.05 -0.51
N GLU A 36 7.62 -17.64 -1.78
CA GLU A 36 8.89 -17.75 -2.49
C GLU A 36 9.96 -16.82 -1.90
N ALA A 37 9.61 -15.57 -1.60
CA ALA A 37 10.50 -14.63 -0.92
C ALA A 37 10.88 -15.13 0.49
N GLY A 38 9.92 -15.72 1.22
CA GLY A 38 10.11 -16.29 2.55
C GLY A 38 11.07 -17.46 2.58
N LYS A 39 11.08 -18.33 1.54
CA LYS A 39 12.07 -19.41 1.43
C LYS A 39 13.50 -18.86 1.35
N LEU A 40 13.70 -17.81 0.56
CA LEU A 40 14.99 -17.11 0.46
C LEU A 40 15.33 -16.40 1.77
N TRP A 41 14.36 -15.66 2.31
CA TRP A 41 14.50 -14.89 3.54
C TRP A 41 14.85 -15.74 4.75
N LYS A 42 14.27 -16.94 4.86
CA LYS A 42 14.58 -17.89 5.94
C LYS A 42 16.06 -18.25 5.99
N SER A 43 16.71 -18.37 4.84
CA SER A 43 18.16 -18.60 4.77
C SER A 43 18.91 -17.39 5.35
N PHE A 44 18.53 -16.17 4.97
CA PHE A 44 19.11 -14.94 5.50
C PHE A 44 18.87 -14.74 7.01
N GLU A 45 17.68 -15.06 7.53
CA GLU A 45 17.35 -14.95 8.97
C GLU A 45 18.21 -15.85 9.87
N ASN A 46 18.67 -16.99 9.36
CA ASN A 46 19.54 -17.88 10.11
C ASN A 46 20.95 -17.32 10.30
N HIS A 47 21.34 -16.33 9.49
CA HIS A 47 22.67 -15.74 9.49
C HIS A 47 22.71 -14.30 10.03
N LYS A 48 21.57 -13.71 10.43
CA LYS A 48 21.49 -12.32 10.91
C LYS A 48 21.53 -12.18 12.42
N LYS A 49 22.35 -11.22 12.90
CA LYS A 49 22.34 -10.72 14.29
C LYS A 49 21.24 -9.69 14.57
N ASP A 50 20.76 -8.97 13.54
CA ASP A 50 20.12 -7.66 13.74
C ASP A 50 18.65 -7.55 13.30
N ASN A 51 17.93 -8.68 13.18
CA ASN A 51 16.46 -8.71 12.94
C ASN A 51 15.94 -7.70 11.89
N GLN A 52 16.63 -7.59 10.76
CA GLN A 52 16.30 -6.61 9.73
C GLN A 52 14.89 -6.87 9.16
N PRO A 53 14.07 -5.84 8.88
CA PRO A 53 12.71 -6.04 8.37
C PRO A 53 12.67 -6.31 6.86
N ALA A 54 11.59 -6.94 6.42
CA ALA A 54 11.19 -7.09 5.02
C ALA A 54 9.70 -6.74 4.89
N TYR A 55 9.29 -6.19 3.75
CA TYR A 55 7.95 -5.63 3.57
C TYR A 55 7.25 -6.17 2.31
N ILE A 56 5.92 -6.03 2.26
CA ILE A 56 5.10 -6.20 1.05
C ILE A 56 4.42 -4.88 0.68
N SER A 57 4.38 -4.53 -0.62
CA SER A 57 3.73 -3.32 -1.12
C SER A 57 2.20 -3.45 -1.17
N LEU A 58 1.49 -2.38 -0.81
CA LEU A 58 0.03 -2.27 -0.86
C LEU A 58 -0.34 -1.03 -1.65
N HIS A 59 -1.20 -1.22 -2.66
CA HIS A 59 -1.58 -0.14 -3.56
C HIS A 59 -3.09 0.12 -3.44
N ARG A 60 -3.48 1.39 -3.30
CA ARG A 60 -4.89 1.80 -3.30
C ARG A 60 -5.09 3.23 -3.76
N TYR A 61 -5.99 3.40 -4.70
CA TYR A 61 -6.55 4.70 -5.06
C TYR A 61 -8.00 4.77 -4.56
N ALA A 62 -8.32 5.84 -3.84
CA ALA A 62 -9.70 6.11 -3.46
C ALA A 62 -10.43 6.74 -4.64
N GLU A 63 -11.46 6.06 -5.15
CA GLU A 63 -12.32 6.55 -6.22
C GLU A 63 -13.56 7.21 -5.60
N ASN A 64 -13.83 8.46 -5.96
CA ASN A 64 -15.09 9.12 -5.61
C ASN A 64 -15.92 9.34 -6.88
N ASP A 65 -16.50 8.25 -7.39
CA ASP A 65 -17.26 8.28 -8.64
C ASP A 65 -18.66 8.92 -8.51
N GLN A 66 -19.12 9.30 -7.31
CA GLN A 66 -20.52 9.74 -7.10
C GLN A 66 -20.73 10.98 -6.21
N GLY A 67 -19.68 11.67 -5.75
CA GLY A 67 -19.84 12.97 -5.05
C GLY A 67 -20.60 12.90 -3.71
N SER A 68 -20.86 11.72 -3.16
CA SER A 68 -21.46 11.53 -1.85
C SER A 68 -20.40 11.41 -0.76
N SER A 69 -20.60 12.11 0.37
CA SER A 69 -19.69 12.05 1.53
C SER A 69 -19.60 10.65 2.14
N GLU A 70 -20.63 9.81 1.97
CA GLU A 70 -20.68 8.44 2.49
C GLU A 70 -19.63 7.52 1.85
N ASN A 71 -19.33 7.70 0.56
CA ASN A 71 -18.31 6.91 -0.14
C ASN A 71 -16.88 7.20 0.36
N TYR A 72 -16.63 8.41 0.87
CA TYR A 72 -15.34 8.78 1.44
C TYR A 72 -15.09 8.03 2.75
N SER A 73 -16.09 7.95 3.63
CA SER A 73 -16.00 7.15 4.86
C SER A 73 -15.91 5.64 4.58
N ALA A 74 -16.59 5.15 3.54
CA ALA A 74 -16.47 3.75 3.09
C ALA A 74 -15.06 3.40 2.57
N THR A 75 -14.32 4.39 2.07
CA THR A 75 -12.93 4.19 1.63
C THR A 75 -12.03 3.77 2.80
N GLY A 76 -12.16 4.43 3.96
CA GLY A 76 -11.39 4.07 5.16
C GLY A 76 -11.60 2.62 5.58
N VAL A 77 -12.85 2.20 5.69
CA VAL A 77 -13.23 0.80 6.00
C VAL A 77 -12.63 -0.18 4.97
N SER A 78 -12.59 0.21 3.70
CA SER A 78 -12.03 -0.64 2.64
C SER A 78 -10.51 -0.74 2.69
N ILE A 79 -9.81 0.29 3.18
CA ILE A 79 -8.37 0.27 3.42
C ILE A 79 -8.06 -0.61 4.64
N ASP A 80 -8.82 -0.46 5.72
CA ASP A 80 -8.66 -1.29 6.93
C ASP A 80 -8.81 -2.78 6.58
N ARG A 81 -9.84 -3.13 5.81
CA ARG A 81 -10.02 -4.52 5.31
C ARG A 81 -8.85 -5.00 4.45
N GLN A 82 -8.26 -4.13 3.62
CA GLN A 82 -7.09 -4.48 2.81
C GLN A 82 -5.87 -4.77 3.71
N ILE A 83 -5.64 -3.91 4.70
CA ILE A 83 -4.55 -4.07 5.69
C ILE A 83 -4.71 -5.39 6.45
N GLU A 84 -5.91 -5.65 6.99
CA GLU A 84 -6.21 -6.89 7.71
C GLU A 84 -6.01 -8.14 6.86
N THR A 85 -6.48 -8.09 5.60
CA THR A 85 -6.35 -9.20 4.66
C THR A 85 -4.86 -9.49 4.38
N VAL A 86 -4.06 -8.49 4.02
CA VAL A 86 -2.65 -8.71 3.70
C VAL A 86 -1.84 -9.08 4.96
N ASP A 87 -2.14 -8.50 6.13
CA ASP A 87 -1.53 -8.91 7.40
C ASP A 87 -1.79 -10.40 7.70
N SER A 88 -3.01 -10.87 7.45
CA SER A 88 -3.37 -12.28 7.64
C SER A 88 -2.54 -13.21 6.73
N VAL A 89 -2.26 -12.79 5.49
CA VAL A 89 -1.40 -13.52 4.55
C VAL A 89 0.05 -13.53 5.07
N CYS A 90 0.57 -12.40 5.54
CA CYS A 90 1.92 -12.33 6.12
C CYS A 90 2.07 -13.28 7.32
N ARG A 91 1.08 -13.33 8.21
CA ARG A 91 1.05 -14.24 9.37
C ARG A 91 0.95 -15.71 8.94
N TYR A 92 0.10 -15.99 7.96
CA TYR A 92 0.01 -17.33 7.37
C TYR A 92 1.37 -17.79 6.85
N VAL A 93 2.06 -17.00 6.04
CA VAL A 93 3.38 -17.36 5.49
C VAL A 93 4.43 -17.50 6.59
N GLN A 94 4.45 -16.57 7.56
CA GLN A 94 5.35 -16.66 8.72
C GLN A 94 5.21 -18.01 9.43
N SER A 95 3.97 -18.40 9.76
CA SER A 95 3.70 -19.67 10.44
C SER A 95 4.02 -20.89 9.56
N ARG A 96 3.65 -20.85 8.27
CA ARG A 96 3.87 -21.92 7.31
C ARG A 96 5.35 -22.24 7.13
N LEU A 97 6.18 -21.20 7.00
CA LEU A 97 7.62 -21.32 6.81
C LEU A 97 8.41 -21.33 8.12
N ARG A 98 7.76 -21.07 9.26
CA ARG A 98 8.37 -20.92 10.59
C ARG A 98 9.46 -19.84 10.59
N LEU A 99 9.15 -18.70 10.00
CA LEU A 99 10.04 -17.53 10.03
C LEU A 99 10.09 -16.95 11.45
N LYS A 100 11.23 -16.40 11.84
CA LYS A 100 11.38 -15.76 13.15
C LYS A 100 10.61 -14.43 13.18
N SER A 101 10.59 -13.73 12.05
CA SER A 101 9.88 -12.46 11.88
C SER A 101 8.82 -12.56 10.79
N ARG A 102 7.81 -11.69 10.86
CA ARG A 102 6.81 -11.54 9.80
C ARG A 102 7.23 -10.45 8.82
N PHE A 103 6.74 -10.55 7.59
CA PHE A 103 6.77 -9.43 6.66
C PHE A 103 5.86 -8.31 7.16
N TYR A 104 6.32 -7.07 7.01
CA TYR A 104 5.59 -5.85 7.35
C TYR A 104 4.88 -5.27 6.12
N LEU A 105 3.97 -4.33 6.33
CA LEU A 105 3.21 -3.69 5.26
C LEU A 105 3.89 -2.39 4.84
N CYS A 106 3.97 -2.15 3.53
CA CYS A 106 4.45 -0.90 2.94
C CYS A 106 3.35 -0.35 2.03
N PHE A 107 2.68 0.71 2.47
CA PHE A 107 1.66 1.38 1.67
C PHE A 107 2.34 2.46 0.80
N ASP A 108 2.94 2.03 -0.31
CA ASP A 108 3.79 2.87 -1.17
C ASP A 108 3.01 3.61 -2.26
N GLU A 109 1.83 3.11 -2.64
CA GLU A 109 0.93 3.78 -3.58
C GLU A 109 -0.44 4.05 -2.94
N TRP A 110 -0.61 5.24 -2.39
CA TRP A 110 -1.90 5.71 -1.87
C TRP A 110 -2.21 7.13 -2.33
N ASN A 111 -3.43 7.35 -2.83
CA ASN A 111 -3.94 8.71 -3.06
C ASN A 111 -5.46 8.74 -3.15
N VAL A 112 -6.07 9.91 -2.93
CA VAL A 112 -7.47 10.17 -3.29
C VAL A 112 -7.50 10.70 -4.72
N TRP A 113 -8.03 9.92 -5.65
CA TRP A 113 -8.14 10.37 -7.04
C TRP A 113 -9.57 10.82 -7.33
N TYR A 114 -9.78 12.14 -7.33
CA TYR A 114 -11.01 12.76 -7.81
C TYR A 114 -10.71 13.66 -9.02
N LYS A 115 -11.54 13.53 -10.06
CA LYS A 115 -11.59 14.34 -11.30
C LYS A 115 -10.38 14.25 -12.24
N ASN A 116 -10.51 13.49 -13.34
CA ASN A 116 -11.00 13.98 -14.64
C ASN A 116 -10.63 12.95 -15.73
N ARG A 117 -11.53 12.01 -16.06
CA ARG A 117 -11.31 11.03 -17.16
C ARG A 117 -11.51 11.65 -18.56
N TYR A 118 -11.59 12.97 -18.68
CA TYR A 118 -11.62 13.68 -19.96
C TYR A 118 -10.24 14.23 -20.28
N TRP A 119 -9.33 13.34 -20.70
CA TRP A 119 -8.07 13.73 -21.31
C TRP A 119 -8.22 13.62 -22.83
N ASN A 120 -8.33 14.74 -23.54
CA ASN A 120 -8.46 14.79 -25.01
C ASN A 120 -7.13 15.03 -25.73
N GLY A 121 -5.99 14.77 -25.08
CA GLY A 121 -4.69 14.68 -25.74
C GLY A 121 -4.24 15.94 -26.49
N LYS A 122 -4.65 17.14 -26.06
CA LYS A 122 -4.16 18.40 -26.62
C LYS A 122 -3.43 19.20 -25.55
N ASP A 123 -2.11 19.22 -25.68
CA ASP A 123 -1.13 20.18 -25.18
C ASP A 123 -1.67 21.30 -24.28
N GLN A 124 -1.90 20.99 -23.01
CA GLN A 124 -2.02 22.01 -21.98
C GLN A 124 -1.16 21.65 -20.77
N PHE A 125 -0.33 22.64 -20.42
CA PHE A 125 0.62 22.68 -19.33
C PHE A 125 0.02 22.08 -18.04
N SER A 126 0.78 21.22 -17.37
CA SER A 126 0.38 20.59 -16.11
C SER A 126 -0.13 21.64 -15.13
N PRO A 127 -1.38 21.56 -14.64
CA PRO A 127 -1.84 22.47 -13.61
C PRO A 127 -1.01 22.22 -12.33
N HIS A 128 -0.57 23.30 -11.72
CA HIS A 128 0.18 23.30 -10.48
C HIS A 128 -0.68 22.70 -9.36
N LEU A 129 -0.03 21.93 -8.49
CA LEU A 129 -0.59 21.16 -7.38
C LEU A 129 -1.80 21.86 -6.74
N LEU A 130 -2.97 21.28 -6.91
CA LEU A 130 -4.22 21.71 -6.26
C LEU A 130 -4.14 21.34 -4.78
N SER A 131 -3.81 22.33 -3.95
CA SER A 131 -4.00 22.23 -2.51
C SER A 131 -5.51 22.19 -2.21
N VAL A 132 -5.88 21.28 -1.29
CA VAL A 132 -7.25 21.15 -0.78
C VAL A 132 -7.62 22.43 -0.03
N SER A 133 -8.45 23.29 -0.60
CA SER A 133 -9.08 24.38 0.12
C SER A 133 -10.05 23.80 1.15
N HIS A 134 -9.68 23.88 2.43
CA HIS A 134 -10.55 23.58 3.55
C HIS A 134 -11.73 24.56 3.57
N ASN A 135 -12.92 24.01 3.76
CA ASN A 135 -14.19 24.73 3.86
C ASN A 135 -14.26 25.47 5.21
N GLU A 136 -14.05 26.78 5.22
CA GLU A 136 -14.33 27.63 6.38
C GLU A 136 -15.83 27.88 6.49
N ARG A 137 -16.46 27.25 7.48
CA ARG A 137 -17.71 27.74 8.05
C ARG A 137 -17.41 29.05 8.79
N GLN A 138 -17.93 30.17 8.31
CA GLN A 138 -18.27 31.31 9.17
C GLN A 138 -19.63 31.90 8.76
N ASN A 139 -20.57 31.76 9.71
CA ASN A 139 -21.66 32.66 10.11
C ASN A 139 -22.19 33.68 9.10
N ASP A 140 -23.49 33.59 8.79
CA ASP A 140 -24.37 34.75 8.60
C ASP A 140 -25.76 34.44 9.16
N PHE A 141 -25.95 34.78 10.44
CA PHE A 141 -27.24 35.21 10.96
C PHE A 141 -27.15 36.73 11.11
N GLY A 142 -28.00 37.44 10.35
CA GLY A 142 -28.13 38.90 10.37
C GLY A 142 -29.16 39.34 9.36
#